data_AF-A0A0Q0P3F2-F1
#
_entry.id   AF-A0A0Q0P3F2-F1
#
_cell.length_a   1.000
_cell.length_b   1.000
_cell.length_c   1.000
_cell.angle_alpha   90.00
_cell.angle_beta   90.00
_cell.angle_gamma   90.00
#
_symmetry.space_group_name_H-M   'P 1'
#
loop_
_entity.id
_entity.type
_entity.pdbx_description
1 polymer ?
#
loop_
_entity_poly.entity_id
_entity_poly.type
_entity_poly.pdbx_seq_one_letter_code
_entity_poly.pdbx_strand_id
1 'polypeptide(L)'
;MKNTLTLTLLAVLLLVLYSQFTELAYKFGFAELKLNAVLENSEHMKVKCDAYSLGFFDEIKLQNKFQKCINDYEAEGYEIVSRTDQ
;
A
#
# COMPACT_ATOMS: atom_id res chain seq x y z
N MET A 1 22.34 17.40 -37.31
CA MET A 1 23.33 16.98 -36.29
C MET A 1 22.97 17.44 -34.88
N LYS A 2 22.62 18.71 -34.62
CA LYS A 2 22.16 19.16 -33.29
C LYS A 2 20.92 18.40 -32.80
N ASN A 3 19.87 18.35 -33.60
CA ASN A 3 18.60 17.70 -33.22
C ASN A 3 18.75 16.19 -32.98
N THR A 4 19.60 15.51 -33.76
CA THR A 4 19.89 14.08 -33.59
C THR A 4 20.65 13.78 -32.30
N LEU A 5 21.58 14.64 -31.89
CA LEU A 5 22.29 14.55 -30.61
C LEU A 5 21.38 14.82 -29.41
N THR A 6 20.47 15.78 -29.53
CA THR A 6 19.49 16.06 -28.47
C THR A 6 18.50 14.92 -28.30
N LEU A 7 18.04 14.32 -29.41
CA LEU A 7 17.16 13.16 -29.40
C LEU A 7 17.82 11.93 -28.76
N THR A 8 19.07 11.64 -29.09
CA THR A 8 19.80 10.53 -28.47
C THR A 8 20.04 10.77 -26.98
N LEU A 9 20.39 12.00 -26.58
CA LEU A 9 20.56 12.34 -25.17
C LEU A 9 19.25 12.18 -24.38
N LEU A 10 18.12 12.64 -24.94
CA LEU A 10 16.81 12.50 -24.33
C LEU A 10 16.41 11.03 -24.17
N ALA A 11 16.66 10.22 -25.21
CA ALA A 11 16.37 8.79 -25.18
C ALA A 11 17.18 8.05 -24.10
N VAL A 12 18.47 8.37 -23.97
CA VAL A 12 19.33 7.81 -22.90
C VAL A 12 18.83 8.23 -21.52
N LEU A 13 18.44 9.49 -21.34
CA LEU A 13 17.92 9.98 -20.07
C LEU A 13 16.62 9.26 -19.66
N LEU A 14 15.69 9.08 -20.61
CA LEU A 14 14.44 8.36 -20.37
C LEU A 14 14.69 6.89 -20.02
N LEU A 15 15.65 6.24 -20.68
CA LEU A 15 16.05 4.86 -20.37
C LEU A 15 16.61 4.71 -18.95
N VAL A 16 17.43 5.67 -18.52
CA VAL A 16 17.99 5.68 -17.16
C VAL A 16 16.90 5.94 -16.11
N LEU A 17 16.00 6.90 -16.36
CA LEU A 17 14.88 7.17 -15.47
C LEU A 17 13.93 5.98 -15.37
N TYR A 18 13.69 5.29 -16.49
CA TYR A 18 12.85 4.11 -16.52
C TYR A 18 13.47 2.94 -15.75
N SER A 19 14.78 2.69 -15.91
CA SER A 19 15.45 1.58 -15.20
C SER A 19 15.49 1.79 -13.68
N GLN A 20 15.45 3.04 -13.21
CA GLN A 20 15.44 3.39 -11.79
C GLN A 20 14.07 3.84 -11.27
N PHE A 21 13.02 3.77 -12.08
CA PHE A 21 11.72 4.35 -11.76
C PHE A 21 11.17 3.83 -10.43
N THR A 22 11.20 2.52 -10.22
CA THR A 22 10.68 1.89 -9.01
C THR A 22 11.43 2.36 -7.77
N GLU A 23 12.76 2.36 -7.81
CA GLU A 23 13.61 2.80 -6.69
C GLU A 23 13.40 4.29 -6.38
N LEU A 24 13.30 5.13 -7.42
CA LEU A 24 13.00 6.55 -7.28
C LEU A 24 11.61 6.77 -6.69
N ALA A 25 10.60 6.06 -7.19
CA ALA A 25 9.23 6.15 -6.68
C ALA A 25 9.20 5.85 -5.18
N TYR A 26 9.83 4.75 -4.72
CA TYR A 26 9.93 4.43 -3.30
C TYR A 26 10.68 5.51 -2.49
N LYS A 27 11.79 6.05 -3.02
CA LYS A 27 12.51 7.17 -2.37
C LYS A 27 11.67 8.44 -2.27
N PHE A 28 10.75 8.68 -3.20
CA PHE A 28 9.86 9.83 -3.17
C PHE A 28 8.60 9.63 -2.30
N GLY A 29 8.43 8.45 -1.68
CA GLY A 29 7.30 8.16 -0.81
C GLY A 29 6.14 7.43 -1.49
N PHE A 30 6.35 6.88 -2.70
CA PHE A 30 5.46 5.88 -3.26
C PHE A 30 5.64 4.59 -2.45
N ALA A 31 4.58 4.02 -1.91
CA ALA A 31 4.67 2.80 -1.13
C ALA A 31 3.57 1.82 -1.54
N GLU A 32 3.67 0.60 -1.04
CA GLU A 32 2.56 -0.34 -0.99
C GLU A 32 2.22 -0.57 0.48
N LEU A 33 0.93 -0.58 0.83
CA LEU A 33 0.44 -0.94 2.16
C LEU A 33 -0.69 -1.96 2.00
N LYS A 34 -0.54 -3.10 2.66
CA LYS A 34 -1.50 -4.21 2.71
C LYS A 34 -1.74 -4.60 4.16
N LEU A 35 -2.92 -4.25 4.68
CA LEU A 35 -3.37 -4.64 6.00
C LEU A 35 -4.57 -5.57 5.86
N ASN A 36 -4.56 -6.67 6.60
CA ASN A 36 -5.63 -7.65 6.60
C ASN A 36 -5.78 -8.27 7.98
N ALA A 37 -7.00 -8.28 8.50
CA ALA A 37 -7.36 -8.99 9.72
C ALA A 37 -8.65 -9.78 9.50
N VAL A 38 -8.67 -11.01 10.00
CA VAL A 38 -9.86 -11.85 10.08
C VAL A 38 -10.24 -11.95 11.54
N LEU A 39 -11.50 -11.66 11.85
CA LEU A 39 -12.05 -11.78 13.19
C LEU A 39 -13.19 -12.80 13.20
N GLU A 40 -13.36 -13.48 14.32
CA GLU A 40 -14.35 -14.55 14.52
C GLU A 40 -15.08 -14.34 15.87
N ASN A 41 -16.40 -14.53 15.90
CA ASN A 41 -17.17 -14.46 17.15
C ASN A 41 -17.48 -15.85 17.74
N SER A 42 -18.17 -15.89 18.87
CA SER A 42 -18.57 -17.15 19.54
C SER A 42 -19.50 -18.06 18.71
N GLU A 43 -20.13 -17.54 17.66
CA GLU A 43 -20.98 -18.29 16.73
C GLU A 43 -20.20 -18.76 15.49
N HIS A 44 -18.88 -18.63 15.48
CA HIS A 44 -18.00 -18.95 14.35
C HIS A 44 -18.27 -18.11 13.08
N MET A 45 -18.92 -16.94 13.23
CA MET A 45 -19.07 -16.00 12.13
C MET A 45 -17.76 -15.26 11.91
N LYS A 46 -17.32 -15.18 10.65
CA LYS A 46 -16.06 -14.54 10.27
C LYS A 46 -16.31 -13.23 9.55
N VAL A 47 -15.58 -12.20 9.96
CA VAL A 47 -15.53 -10.89 9.30
C VAL A 47 -14.09 -10.56 8.93
N LYS A 48 -13.93 -9.72 7.92
CA LYS A 48 -12.63 -9.30 7.42
C LYS A 48 -12.53 -7.78 7.42
N CYS A 49 -11.50 -7.28 8.06
CA CYS A 49 -11.04 -5.90 7.92
C CYS A 49 -9.85 -5.91 6.97
N ASP A 50 -9.85 -5.07 5.93
CA ASP A 50 -8.69 -4.90 5.07
C ASP A 50 -8.49 -3.44 4.66
N ALA A 51 -7.23 -3.11 4.38
CA ALA A 51 -6.83 -1.84 3.79
C ALA A 51 -5.72 -2.10 2.77
N TYR A 52 -5.91 -1.59 1.56
CA TYR A 52 -4.92 -1.67 0.49
C TYR A 52 -4.66 -0.29 -0.09
N SER A 53 -3.39 0.05 -0.27
CA SER A 53 -2.98 1.23 -1.02
C SER A 53 -1.67 1.00 -1.75
N LEU A 54 -1.57 1.56 -2.95
CA LEU A 54 -0.36 1.57 -3.78
C LEU A 54 -0.19 2.97 -4.34
N GLY A 55 0.89 3.65 -3.98
CA GLY A 55 1.16 5.01 -4.39
C GLY A 55 1.55 5.92 -3.24
N PHE A 56 1.24 7.20 -3.37
CA PHE A 56 1.41 8.18 -2.30
C PHE A 56 0.15 8.22 -1.45
N PHE A 57 0.28 7.91 -0.17
CA PHE A 57 -0.84 7.89 0.75
C PHE A 57 -0.45 8.30 2.17
N ASP A 58 -1.44 8.70 2.95
CA ASP A 58 -1.30 8.92 4.38
C ASP A 58 -1.43 7.58 5.11
N GLU A 59 -0.28 6.99 5.44
CA GLU A 59 -0.19 5.68 6.10
C GLU A 59 -0.95 5.66 7.44
N ILE A 60 -0.83 6.72 8.24
CA ILE A 60 -1.48 6.83 9.55
C ILE A 60 -3.00 6.84 9.39
N LYS A 61 -3.52 7.58 8.41
CA LYS A 61 -4.96 7.59 8.13
C LYS A 61 -5.49 6.22 7.71
N LEU A 62 -4.74 5.48 6.89
CA LEU A 62 -5.09 4.12 6.46
C LEU A 62 -5.06 3.14 7.63
N GLN A 63 -3.99 3.16 8.43
CA GLN A 63 -3.85 2.33 9.63
C GLN A 63 -4.95 2.62 10.66
N ASN A 64 -5.27 3.90 10.89
CA ASN A 64 -6.36 4.28 11.80
C ASN A 64 -7.72 3.78 11.32
N LYS A 65 -7.99 3.85 10.01
CA LYS A 65 -9.24 3.31 9.45
C LYS A 65 -9.32 1.79 9.59
N PHE A 66 -8.21 1.10 9.35
CA PHE A 66 -8.10 -0.34 9.54
C PHE A 66 -8.30 -0.75 11.00
N GLN A 67 -7.62 -0.09 11.93
CA GLN A 67 -7.75 -0.35 13.36
C GLN A 67 -9.16 -0.03 13.86
N LYS A 68 -9.81 1.01 13.33
CA LYS A 68 -11.21 1.30 13.67
C LYS A 68 -12.13 0.14 13.30
N CYS A 69 -11.98 -0.46 12.11
CA CYS A 69 -12.76 -1.64 11.71
C CYS A 69 -12.61 -2.79 12.71
N ILE A 70 -11.37 -3.07 13.16
CA ILE A 70 -11.10 -4.08 14.17
C ILE A 70 -11.81 -3.74 15.48
N ASN A 71 -11.62 -2.52 15.98
CA ASN A 71 -12.21 -2.08 17.25
C ASN A 71 -13.75 -2.14 17.24
N ASP A 72 -14.37 -1.77 16.11
CA ASP A 72 -15.82 -1.81 15.94
C ASP A 72 -16.34 -3.25 16.08
N TYR A 73 -15.66 -4.25 15.48
CA TYR A 73 -16.04 -5.67 15.62
C TYR A 73 -15.64 -6.29 16.96
N GLU A 74 -14.52 -5.90 17.55
CA GLU A 74 -14.17 -6.32 18.92
C GLU A 74 -15.21 -5.86 19.94
N ALA A 75 -15.78 -4.66 19.77
CA ALA A 75 -16.87 -4.17 20.59
C ALA A 75 -18.17 -4.98 20.43
N GLU A 76 -18.34 -5.69 19.30
CA GLU A 76 -19.45 -6.61 19.03
C GLU A 76 -19.17 -8.05 19.50
N GLY A 77 -18.00 -8.31 20.10
CA GLY A 77 -17.62 -9.62 20.63
C GLY A 77 -16.91 -10.54 19.61
N TYR A 78 -16.34 -9.99 18.55
CA TYR A 78 -15.42 -10.71 17.67
C TYR A 78 -13.99 -10.67 18.22
N GLU A 79 -13.22 -11.72 17.96
CA GLU A 79 -11.80 -11.81 18.32
C GLU A 79 -10.93 -12.01 17.07
N ILE A 80 -9.74 -11.42 17.06
CA ILE A 80 -8.80 -11.56 15.94
C ILE A 80 -8.27 -13.00 15.88
N VAL A 81 -8.50 -13.68 14.75
CA VAL A 81 -7.97 -15.03 14.49
C VAL A 81 -6.82 -15.05 13.50
N SER A 82 -6.68 -14.00 12.69
CA SER A 82 -5.55 -13.83 11.77
C SER A 82 -5.29 -12.37 11.49
N ARG A 83 -4.01 -11.99 11.37
CA ARG A 83 -3.58 -10.64 10.98
C ARG A 83 -2.34 -10.70 10.10
N THR A 84 -2.30 -9.85 9.08
CA THR A 84 -1.16 -9.68 8.19
C THR A 84 -1.00 -8.20 7.88
N ASP A 85 0.19 -7.68 8.18
CA ASP A 85 0.59 -6.31 7.92
C ASP A 85 1.82 -6.37 7.00
N GLN A 86 1.69 -5.91 5.76
CA GLN A 86 2.74 -5.94 4.72
C GLN A 86 2.87 -4.60 3.99
#